data_AF-A0A976GUB5-F1
#
_entry.id   AF-A0A976GUB5-F1
#
_cell.length_a   1.000
_cell.length_b   1.000
_cell.length_c   1.000
_cell.angle_alpha   90.00
_cell.angle_beta   90.00
_cell.angle_gamma   90.00
#
_symmetry.space_group_name_H-M   'P 1'
#
loop_
_entity.id
_entity.type
_entity.pdbx_description
1 polymer ?
#
loop_
_entity_poly.entity_id
_entity_poly.type
_entity_poly.pdbx_seq_one_letter_code
_entity_poly.pdbx_strand_id
1 'polypeptide(L)'
;MKAFQNIAQYAALVAADDDKSLEIKESATTVIKSVQPGFDELRESATRLEKVVQKCRNDIDRAEDVWTCKIGIIQASKQEIWQQLGELSGCHVRINELGRKCQNAAIDESQDYWDKIFDVRVKQKWFIDAAKKQKKGIGWGEKDNFIKDIPIVMNLVCREIEQIIKRSLDLVYQDLSTINLKVLTQYFQNLDKQTKDVLNHQMNLTFSEIANKFEQPTVYLPENTKSLRSELISALDNLSKYRLGDLFWEEVVKFKKEVSTAIDNFINSIC
;
A
#
# COMPACT_ATOMS: atom_id res chain seq x y z
N MET A 1 56.02 0.42 16.93
CA MET A 1 55.55 -0.66 16.04
C MET A 1 56.61 -1.07 15.01
N LYS A 2 57.05 -0.18 14.10
CA LYS A 2 58.12 -0.47 13.11
C LYS A 2 59.41 -1.06 13.71
N ALA A 3 59.88 -0.54 14.84
CA ALA A 3 61.11 -1.03 15.48
C ALA A 3 61.00 -2.51 15.93
N PHE A 4 59.93 -2.89 16.64
CA PHE A 4 59.70 -4.27 17.06
C PHE A 4 59.45 -5.22 15.88
N GLN A 5 58.74 -4.73 14.86
CA GLN A 5 58.48 -5.47 13.63
C GLN A 5 59.78 -5.73 12.86
N ASN A 6 60.67 -4.73 12.79
CA ASN A 6 61.99 -4.87 12.20
C ASN A 6 62.86 -5.84 13.03
N ILE A 7 62.85 -5.75 14.37
CA ILE A 7 63.61 -6.67 15.24
C ILE A 7 63.16 -8.12 15.03
N ALA A 8 61.84 -8.37 15.00
CA ALA A 8 61.30 -9.70 14.75
C ALA A 8 61.64 -10.19 13.33
N GLN A 9 61.58 -9.33 12.31
CA GLN A 9 61.93 -9.66 10.93
C GLN A 9 63.43 -9.95 10.76
N TYR A 10 64.31 -9.12 11.33
CA TYR A 10 65.76 -9.35 11.29
C TYR A 10 66.16 -10.60 12.08
N ALA A 11 65.55 -10.85 13.25
CA ALA A 11 65.78 -12.08 14.01
C ALA A 11 65.28 -13.32 13.25
N ALA A 12 64.14 -13.23 12.55
CA ALA A 12 63.63 -14.32 11.69
C ALA A 12 64.56 -14.62 10.51
N LEU A 13 65.14 -13.58 9.89
CA LEU A 13 66.15 -13.74 8.83
C LEU A 13 67.42 -14.43 9.35
N VAL A 14 67.91 -14.05 10.53
CA VAL A 14 69.11 -14.66 11.16
C VAL A 14 68.86 -16.10 11.61
N ALA A 15 67.66 -16.41 12.10
CA ALA A 15 67.29 -17.77 12.51
C ALA A 15 67.19 -18.75 11.32
N ALA A 16 66.88 -18.23 10.12
CA ALA A 16 66.72 -19.00 8.88
C ALA A 16 67.98 -19.07 8.00
N ASP A 17 69.08 -18.41 8.39
CA ASP A 17 70.31 -18.32 7.62
C ASP A 17 71.23 -19.53 7.86
N ASP A 18 71.43 -20.37 6.84
CA ASP A 18 72.20 -21.63 6.92
C ASP A 18 73.70 -21.46 7.20
N ASP A 19 74.25 -20.26 6.98
CA ASP A 19 75.66 -19.96 7.24
C ASP A 19 75.92 -19.53 8.70
N LYS A 20 74.88 -19.47 9.55
CA LYS A 20 75.00 -19.09 10.98
C LYS A 20 75.15 -20.29 11.90
N SER A 21 75.93 -20.11 12.97
CA SER A 21 76.09 -21.13 14.00
C SER A 21 74.77 -21.43 14.71
N LEU A 22 74.66 -22.64 15.25
CA LEU A 22 73.46 -23.12 15.92
C LEU A 22 73.05 -22.23 17.11
N GLU A 23 74.03 -21.78 17.89
CA GLU A 23 73.82 -20.85 19.02
C GLU A 23 73.25 -19.49 18.58
N ILE A 24 73.66 -18.97 17.42
CA ILE A 24 73.14 -17.72 16.87
C ILE A 24 71.68 -17.90 16.42
N LYS A 25 71.35 -19.05 15.82
CA LYS A 25 69.97 -19.39 15.43
C LYS A 25 69.05 -19.56 16.65
N GLU A 26 69.54 -20.19 17.71
CA GLU A 26 68.80 -20.35 18.97
C GLU A 26 68.60 -19.02 19.70
N SER A 27 69.63 -18.16 19.72
CA SER A 27 69.55 -16.80 20.25
C SER A 27 68.52 -15.97 19.49
N ALA A 28 68.55 -15.99 18.16
CA ALA A 28 67.57 -15.30 17.30
C ALA A 28 66.14 -15.82 17.51
N THR A 29 65.98 -17.15 17.64
CA THR A 29 64.68 -17.77 17.96
C THR A 29 64.17 -17.33 19.34
N THR A 30 65.07 -17.21 20.33
CA THR A 30 64.75 -16.73 21.67
C THR A 30 64.30 -15.28 21.65
N VAL A 31 64.96 -14.42 20.86
CA VAL A 31 64.56 -13.02 20.64
C VAL A 31 63.17 -12.93 20.00
N ILE A 32 62.87 -13.74 18.98
CA ILE A 32 61.52 -13.78 18.39
C ILE A 32 60.49 -14.17 19.44
N LYS A 33 60.72 -15.25 20.19
CA LYS A 33 59.79 -15.74 21.23
C LYS A 33 59.56 -14.74 22.35
N SER A 34 60.54 -13.90 22.66
CA SER A 34 60.42 -12.89 23.73
C SER A 34 59.80 -11.57 23.25
N VAL A 35 59.97 -11.20 21.98
CA VAL A 35 59.44 -9.95 21.41
C VAL A 35 58.03 -10.11 20.83
N GLN A 36 57.71 -11.27 20.25
CA GLN A 36 56.45 -11.52 19.53
C GLN A 36 55.20 -11.32 20.41
N PRO A 37 55.11 -11.80 21.66
CA PRO A 37 53.94 -11.61 22.50
C PRO A 37 53.63 -10.13 22.77
N GLY A 38 54.65 -9.32 23.04
CA GLY A 38 54.49 -7.87 23.25
C GLY A 38 54.09 -7.13 21.97
N PHE A 39 54.57 -7.58 20.81
CA PHE A 39 54.12 -7.04 19.52
C PHE A 39 52.65 -7.36 19.24
N ASP A 40 52.23 -8.60 19.50
CA ASP A 40 50.84 -9.02 19.33
C ASP A 40 49.90 -8.28 20.29
N GLU A 41 50.29 -8.10 21.56
CA GLU A 41 49.55 -7.31 22.53
C GLU A 41 49.43 -5.83 22.13
N LEU A 42 50.51 -5.23 21.61
CA LEU A 42 50.48 -3.85 21.11
C LEU A 42 49.55 -3.70 19.91
N ARG A 43 49.57 -4.67 18.97
CA ARG A 43 48.66 -4.67 17.82
C ARG A 43 47.21 -4.81 18.27
N GLU A 44 46.93 -5.75 19.18
CA GLU A 44 45.58 -5.95 19.71
C GLU A 44 45.08 -4.72 20.48
N SER A 45 45.96 -4.08 21.26
CA SER A 45 45.66 -2.84 21.97
C SER A 45 45.37 -1.69 21.02
N ALA A 46 46.11 -1.56 19.92
CA ALA A 46 45.82 -0.58 18.87
C ALA A 46 44.44 -0.82 18.24
N THR A 47 44.10 -2.07 17.91
CA THR A 47 42.77 -2.44 17.39
C THR A 47 41.65 -2.16 18.39
N ARG A 48 41.87 -2.43 19.69
CA ARG A 48 40.92 -2.09 20.75
C ARG A 48 40.73 -0.58 20.86
N LEU A 49 41.82 0.19 20.82
CA LEU A 49 41.78 1.64 20.85
C LEU A 49 41.02 2.21 19.64
N GLU A 50 41.26 1.70 18.44
CA GLU A 50 40.55 2.10 17.23
C GLU A 50 39.04 1.88 17.37
N LYS A 51 38.62 0.70 17.88
CA LYS A 51 37.20 0.42 18.15
C LYS A 51 36.60 1.38 19.18
N VAL A 52 37.33 1.69 20.25
CA VAL A 52 36.88 2.66 21.27
C VAL A 52 36.76 4.05 20.66
N VAL A 53 37.76 4.51 19.90
CA VAL A 53 37.74 5.82 19.23
C VAL A 53 36.58 5.91 18.24
N GLN A 54 36.33 4.87 17.45
CA GLN A 54 35.20 4.85 16.53
C GLN A 54 33.85 4.92 17.27
N LYS A 55 33.71 4.18 18.38
CA LYS A 55 32.51 4.25 19.21
C LYS A 55 32.32 5.66 19.80
N CYS A 56 33.38 6.26 20.36
CA CYS A 56 33.31 7.61 20.91
C CYS A 56 32.94 8.65 19.84
N ARG A 57 33.47 8.53 18.61
CA ARG A 57 33.06 9.40 17.50
C ARG A 57 31.58 9.26 17.20
N ASN A 58 31.08 8.02 17.03
CA ASN A 58 29.67 7.78 16.79
C ASN A 58 28.77 8.33 17.92
N ASP A 59 29.22 8.20 19.18
CA ASP A 59 28.50 8.71 20.35
C ASP A 59 28.46 10.25 20.37
N ILE A 60 29.56 10.92 19.97
CA ILE A 60 29.62 12.38 19.81
C ILE A 60 28.71 12.85 18.68
N ASP A 61 28.79 12.22 17.50
CA ASP A 61 27.94 12.56 16.36
C ASP A 61 26.46 12.44 16.72
N ARG A 62 26.09 11.39 17.47
CA ARG A 62 24.72 11.20 17.97
C ARG A 62 24.33 12.28 19.00
N ALA A 63 25.22 12.65 19.90
CA ALA A 63 24.95 13.68 20.89
C ALA A 63 24.74 15.06 20.21
N GLU A 64 25.53 15.37 19.19
CA GLU A 64 25.39 16.58 18.38
C GLU A 64 24.07 16.60 17.61
N ASP A 65 23.68 15.49 16.99
CA ASP A 65 22.39 15.34 16.29
C ASP A 65 21.21 15.57 17.25
N VAL A 66 21.22 14.94 18.43
CA VAL A 66 20.19 15.15 19.47
C VAL A 66 20.17 16.59 19.98
N TRP A 67 21.33 17.22 20.15
CA TRP A 67 21.42 18.60 20.61
C TRP A 67 20.85 19.57 19.57
N THR A 68 21.23 19.41 18.31
CA THR A 68 20.73 20.22 17.18
C THR A 68 19.22 20.05 17.03
N CYS A 69 18.72 18.82 17.16
CA CYS A 69 17.29 18.51 17.16
C CYS A 69 16.53 19.29 18.25
N LYS A 70 17.03 19.30 19.49
CA LYS A 70 16.40 20.06 20.59
C LYS A 70 16.32 21.55 20.29
N ILE A 71 17.39 22.14 19.74
CA ILE A 71 17.39 23.55 19.34
C ILE A 71 16.34 23.80 18.26
N GLY A 72 16.31 22.97 17.21
CA GLY A 72 15.35 23.09 16.12
C GLY A 72 13.90 22.99 16.58
N ILE A 73 13.59 22.08 17.51
CA ILE A 73 12.24 21.94 18.10
C ILE A 73 11.84 23.19 18.90
N ILE A 74 12.76 23.76 19.69
CA ILE A 74 12.49 24.96 20.49
C ILE A 74 12.24 26.18 19.58
N GLN A 75 12.94 26.27 18.45
CA GLN A 75 12.80 27.36 17.48
C GLN A 75 11.60 27.21 16.54
N ALA A 76 11.01 26.01 16.44
CA ALA A 76 9.88 25.75 15.56
C ALA A 76 8.64 26.55 16.00
N SER A 77 7.95 27.15 15.03
CA SER A 77 6.72 27.91 15.29
C SER A 77 5.59 26.98 15.70
N LYS A 78 5.18 27.06 16.97
CA LYS A 78 4.02 26.33 17.48
C LYS A 78 2.74 26.69 16.72
N GLN A 79 2.59 27.96 16.35
CA GLN A 79 1.40 28.44 15.63
C GLN A 79 1.26 27.76 14.26
N GLU A 80 2.35 27.71 13.50
CA GLU A 80 2.35 27.08 12.18
C GLU A 80 2.10 25.56 12.30
N ILE A 81 2.70 24.89 13.28
CA ILE A 81 2.42 23.46 13.56
C ILE A 81 0.92 23.25 13.85
N TRP A 82 0.32 24.07 14.71
CA TRP A 82 -1.10 23.99 15.02
C TRP A 82 -1.99 24.26 13.80
N GLN A 83 -1.61 25.22 12.96
CA GLN A 83 -2.32 25.49 11.72
C GLN A 83 -2.29 24.28 10.79
N GLN A 84 -1.13 23.65 10.61
CA GLN A 84 -1.00 22.44 9.77
C GLN A 84 -1.82 21.26 10.32
N LEU A 85 -1.83 21.06 11.64
CA LEU A 85 -2.69 20.04 12.26
C LEU A 85 -4.18 20.35 12.06
N GLY A 86 -4.56 21.63 12.11
CA GLY A 86 -5.91 22.09 11.80
C GLY A 86 -6.30 21.84 10.34
N GLU A 87 -5.40 22.15 9.40
CA GLU A 87 -5.60 21.90 7.96
C GLU A 87 -5.77 20.40 7.66
N LEU A 88 -4.95 19.53 8.27
CA LEU A 88 -5.08 18.07 8.15
C LEU A 88 -6.40 17.56 8.71
N SER A 89 -6.79 18.06 9.89
CA SER A 89 -8.05 17.68 10.54
C SER A 89 -9.26 18.13 9.70
N GLY A 90 -9.19 19.34 9.12
CA GLY A 90 -10.17 19.82 8.15
C GLY A 90 -10.22 18.97 6.89
N CYS A 91 -9.07 18.49 6.42
CA CYS A 91 -9.00 17.61 5.27
C CYS A 91 -9.72 16.29 5.49
N HIS A 92 -9.58 15.68 6.68
CA HIS A 92 -10.32 14.48 7.05
C HIS A 92 -11.83 14.67 6.90
N VAL A 93 -12.38 15.79 7.38
CA VAL A 93 -13.80 16.12 7.25
C VAL A 93 -14.21 16.27 5.78
N ARG A 94 -13.42 17.01 4.98
CA ARG A 94 -13.70 17.22 3.55
C ARG A 94 -13.70 15.91 2.76
N ILE A 95 -12.72 15.04 3.01
CA ILE A 95 -12.60 13.73 2.35
C ILE A 95 -13.79 12.84 2.70
N ASN A 96 -14.21 12.81 3.97
CA ASN A 96 -15.39 12.04 4.36
C ASN A 96 -16.66 12.58 3.70
N GLU A 97 -16.82 13.90 3.62
CA GLU A 97 -17.99 14.52 2.97
C GLU A 97 -17.99 14.25 1.46
N LEU A 98 -16.83 14.38 0.81
CA LEU A 98 -16.64 14.06 -0.60
C LEU A 98 -16.89 12.58 -0.86
N GLY A 99 -16.36 11.69 -0.03
CA GLY A 99 -16.59 10.25 -0.09
C GLY A 99 -18.08 9.92 -0.06
N ARG A 100 -18.84 10.51 0.86
CA ARG A 100 -20.30 10.34 0.93
C ARG A 100 -21.03 10.88 -0.32
N LYS A 101 -20.60 12.02 -0.85
CA LYS A 101 -21.19 12.59 -2.08
C LYS A 101 -20.91 11.69 -3.28
N CYS A 102 -19.68 11.21 -3.42
CA CYS A 102 -19.25 10.28 -4.45
C CYS A 102 -19.99 8.94 -4.35
N GLN A 103 -20.18 8.41 -3.15
CA GLN A 103 -20.98 7.20 -2.90
C GLN A 103 -22.42 7.37 -3.38
N ASN A 104 -23.11 8.42 -2.95
CA ASN A 104 -24.49 8.68 -3.36
C ASN A 104 -24.59 8.88 -4.88
N ALA A 105 -23.66 9.64 -5.47
CA ALA A 105 -23.62 9.83 -6.92
C ALA A 105 -23.38 8.52 -7.67
N ALA A 106 -22.50 7.64 -7.16
CA ALA A 106 -22.23 6.34 -7.76
C ALA A 106 -23.47 5.43 -7.70
N ILE A 107 -24.22 5.46 -6.60
CA ILE A 107 -25.49 4.74 -6.46
C ILE A 107 -26.49 5.26 -7.48
N ASP A 108 -26.72 6.58 -7.51
CA ASP A 108 -27.68 7.21 -8.43
C ASP A 108 -27.33 6.88 -9.88
N GLU A 109 -26.07 7.06 -10.30
CA GLU A 109 -25.62 6.77 -11.67
C GLU A 109 -25.73 5.28 -12.01
N SER A 110 -25.45 4.38 -11.06
CA SER A 110 -25.57 2.93 -11.26
C SER A 110 -27.02 2.48 -11.40
N GLN A 111 -27.94 3.04 -10.60
CA GLN A 111 -29.37 2.77 -10.72
C GLN A 111 -29.92 3.32 -12.05
N ASP A 112 -29.52 4.53 -12.42
CA ASP A 112 -29.88 5.13 -13.71
C ASP A 112 -29.43 4.28 -14.89
N TYR A 113 -28.20 3.77 -14.84
CA TYR A 113 -27.66 2.87 -15.86
C TYR A 113 -28.42 1.54 -15.88
N TRP A 114 -28.67 0.94 -14.72
CA TRP A 114 -29.43 -0.30 -14.62
C TRP A 114 -30.83 -0.15 -15.21
N ASP A 115 -31.53 0.93 -14.88
CA ASP A 115 -32.86 1.21 -15.40
C ASP A 115 -32.87 1.35 -16.92
N LYS A 116 -31.90 2.09 -17.48
CA LYS A 116 -31.75 2.27 -18.93
C LYS A 116 -31.46 0.95 -19.63
N ILE A 117 -30.48 0.17 -19.13
CA ILE A 117 -30.10 -1.09 -19.79
C ILE A 117 -31.19 -2.16 -19.63
N PHE A 118 -31.88 -2.19 -18.50
CA PHE A 118 -33.03 -3.06 -18.29
C PHE A 118 -34.18 -2.72 -19.25
N ASP A 119 -34.53 -1.45 -19.41
CA ASP A 119 -35.59 -1.05 -20.34
C ASP A 119 -35.23 -1.47 -21.78
N VAL A 120 -34.02 -1.18 -22.25
CA VAL A 120 -33.60 -1.45 -23.63
C VAL A 120 -33.35 -2.94 -23.90
N ARG A 121 -32.58 -3.62 -23.03
CA ARG A 121 -32.10 -4.99 -23.29
C ARG A 121 -33.00 -6.09 -22.74
N VAL A 122 -33.85 -5.76 -21.77
CA VAL A 122 -34.75 -6.72 -21.12
C VAL A 122 -36.19 -6.45 -21.54
N LYS A 123 -36.74 -5.28 -21.19
CA LYS A 123 -38.16 -4.99 -21.41
C LYS A 123 -38.50 -4.85 -22.89
N GLN A 124 -37.87 -3.93 -23.60
CA GLN A 124 -38.16 -3.66 -25.02
C GLN A 124 -37.90 -4.88 -25.91
N LYS A 125 -36.83 -5.63 -25.63
CA LYS A 125 -36.44 -6.79 -26.44
C LYS A 125 -37.39 -7.98 -26.27
N TRP A 126 -37.82 -8.26 -25.04
CA TRP A 126 -38.50 -9.53 -24.72
C TRP A 126 -39.98 -9.36 -24.37
N PHE A 127 -40.33 -8.25 -23.73
CA PHE A 127 -41.65 -8.03 -23.13
C PHE A 127 -42.47 -6.94 -23.82
N ILE A 128 -42.00 -6.39 -24.94
CA ILE A 128 -42.80 -5.52 -25.81
C ILE A 128 -43.09 -6.28 -27.12
N ASP A 129 -44.36 -6.29 -27.53
CA ASP A 129 -44.78 -6.91 -28.78
C ASP A 129 -44.65 -5.96 -29.98
N ALA A 130 -44.92 -6.47 -31.20
CA ALA A 130 -44.87 -5.69 -32.43
C ALA A 130 -45.86 -4.51 -32.45
N ALA A 131 -46.93 -4.57 -31.64
CA ALA A 131 -47.91 -3.50 -31.47
C ALA A 131 -47.51 -2.49 -30.37
N LYS A 132 -46.27 -2.55 -29.88
CA LYS A 132 -45.74 -1.73 -28.77
C LYS A 132 -46.49 -1.89 -27.44
N LYS A 133 -47.20 -3.01 -27.26
CA LYS A 133 -47.87 -3.33 -25.99
C LYS A 133 -47.00 -4.26 -25.16
N GLN A 134 -47.15 -4.15 -23.85
CA GLN A 134 -46.42 -5.00 -22.93
C GLN A 134 -47.03 -6.40 -22.90
N LYS A 135 -46.22 -7.43 -23.15
CA LYS A 135 -46.57 -8.84 -22.98
C LYS A 135 -46.75 -9.15 -21.49
N LYS A 136 -47.68 -10.07 -21.18
CA LYS A 136 -47.83 -10.61 -19.81
C LYS A 136 -46.67 -11.52 -19.42
N GLY A 137 -46.04 -12.17 -20.39
CA GLY A 137 -44.92 -13.06 -20.20
C GLY A 137 -44.31 -13.50 -21.53
N ILE A 138 -43.23 -14.26 -21.44
CA ILE A 138 -42.58 -14.92 -22.59
C ILE A 138 -42.74 -16.44 -22.46
N GLY A 139 -43.04 -17.10 -23.58
CA GLY A 139 -43.21 -18.55 -23.62
C GLY A 139 -41.90 -19.30 -23.80
N TRP A 140 -41.97 -20.64 -23.75
CA TRP A 140 -40.83 -21.56 -23.85
C TRP A 140 -39.86 -21.25 -25.00
N GLY A 141 -40.37 -20.95 -26.21
CA GLY A 141 -39.54 -20.69 -27.38
C GLY A 141 -38.68 -19.42 -27.31
N GLU A 142 -39.12 -18.40 -26.56
CA GLU A 142 -38.37 -17.15 -26.36
C GLU A 142 -37.50 -17.23 -25.09
N LYS A 143 -37.95 -17.97 -24.08
CA LYS A 143 -37.36 -18.08 -22.76
C LYS A 143 -35.93 -18.62 -22.77
N ASP A 144 -35.62 -19.63 -23.58
CA ASP A 144 -34.27 -20.18 -23.67
C ASP A 144 -33.25 -19.13 -24.13
N ASN A 145 -33.66 -18.26 -25.06
CA ASN A 145 -32.80 -17.17 -25.54
C ASN A 145 -32.71 -16.04 -24.52
N PHE A 146 -33.81 -15.73 -23.82
CA PHE A 146 -33.81 -14.79 -22.71
C PHE A 146 -32.82 -15.20 -21.60
N ILE A 147 -32.86 -16.45 -21.15
CA ILE A 147 -31.98 -16.97 -20.09
C ILE A 147 -30.51 -16.93 -20.52
N LYS A 148 -30.21 -17.10 -21.81
CA LYS A 148 -28.83 -16.97 -22.35
C LYS A 148 -28.37 -15.51 -22.44
N ASP A 149 -29.27 -14.59 -22.74
CA ASP A 149 -28.95 -13.17 -22.93
C ASP A 149 -28.78 -12.41 -21.60
N ILE A 150 -29.55 -12.75 -20.57
CA ILE A 150 -29.51 -12.04 -19.28
C ILE A 150 -28.11 -12.04 -18.63
N PRO A 151 -27.35 -13.15 -18.59
CA PRO A 151 -25.97 -13.14 -18.11
C PRO A 151 -25.05 -12.17 -18.87
N ILE A 152 -25.28 -11.96 -20.16
CA ILE A 152 -24.52 -10.99 -20.97
C ILE A 152 -24.85 -9.57 -20.50
N VAL A 153 -26.14 -9.28 -20.26
CA VAL A 153 -26.57 -7.98 -19.70
C VAL A 153 -25.95 -7.77 -18.32
N MET A 154 -25.94 -8.78 -17.45
CA MET A 154 -25.32 -8.67 -16.12
C MET A 154 -23.83 -8.38 -16.19
N ASN A 155 -23.11 -8.99 -17.13
CA ASN A 155 -21.68 -8.68 -17.32
C ASN A 155 -21.45 -7.23 -17.76
N LEU A 156 -22.34 -6.65 -18.58
CA LEU A 156 -22.28 -5.23 -18.95
C LEU A 156 -22.57 -4.33 -17.74
N VAL A 157 -23.56 -4.72 -16.91
CA VAL A 157 -23.90 -4.03 -15.67
C VAL A 157 -22.73 -4.01 -14.70
N CYS A 158 -22.11 -5.16 -14.43
CA CYS A 158 -20.93 -5.21 -13.55
C CYS A 158 -19.81 -4.30 -14.04
N ARG A 159 -19.47 -4.36 -15.34
CA ARG A 159 -18.38 -3.56 -15.90
C ARG A 159 -18.62 -2.07 -15.81
N GLU A 160 -19.85 -1.62 -16.07
CA GLU A 160 -20.15 -0.18 -15.99
C GLU A 160 -20.13 0.30 -14.53
N ILE A 161 -20.69 -0.48 -13.60
CA ILE A 161 -20.70 -0.12 -12.18
C ILE A 161 -19.26 -0.08 -11.62
N GLU A 162 -18.40 -1.03 -12.01
CA GLU A 162 -16.97 -0.97 -11.67
C GLU A 162 -16.31 0.32 -12.17
N GLN A 163 -16.69 0.81 -13.36
CA GLN A 163 -16.18 2.10 -13.87
C GLN A 163 -16.75 3.30 -13.12
N ILE A 164 -18.04 3.30 -12.79
CA ILE A 164 -18.70 4.36 -12.02
C ILE A 164 -18.03 4.51 -10.64
N ILE A 165 -17.80 3.38 -9.94
CA ILE A 165 -17.09 3.34 -8.67
C ILE A 165 -15.67 3.87 -8.83
N LYS A 166 -14.94 3.42 -9.86
CA LYS A 166 -13.58 3.88 -10.11
C LYS A 166 -13.51 5.40 -10.31
N ARG A 167 -14.36 5.97 -11.18
CA ARG A 167 -14.42 7.42 -11.42
C ARG A 167 -14.74 8.18 -10.13
N SER A 168 -15.64 7.65 -9.31
CA SER A 168 -16.02 8.25 -8.03
C SER A 168 -14.87 8.26 -7.03
N LEU A 169 -14.11 7.17 -6.95
CA LEU A 169 -12.93 7.06 -6.09
C LEU A 169 -11.75 7.91 -6.60
N ASP A 170 -11.59 8.04 -7.92
CA ASP A 170 -10.58 8.92 -8.52
C ASP A 170 -10.77 10.39 -8.07
N LEU A 171 -12.02 10.85 -7.93
CA LEU A 171 -12.31 12.20 -7.41
C LEU A 171 -11.87 12.37 -5.95
N VAL A 172 -12.10 11.36 -5.12
CA VAL A 172 -11.64 11.36 -3.72
C VAL A 172 -10.11 11.34 -3.66
N TYR A 173 -9.47 10.55 -4.51
CA TYR A 173 -8.02 10.47 -4.61
C TYR A 173 -7.39 11.79 -5.07
N GLN A 174 -8.01 12.48 -6.02
CA GLN A 174 -7.55 13.79 -6.47
C GLN A 174 -7.53 14.78 -5.30
N ASP A 175 -8.58 14.85 -4.48
CA ASP A 175 -8.61 15.75 -3.32
C ASP A 175 -7.53 15.36 -2.29
N LEU A 176 -7.37 14.06 -1.99
CA LEU A 176 -6.29 13.53 -1.15
C LEU A 176 -4.89 13.92 -1.66
N SER A 177 -4.68 13.86 -2.97
CA SER A 177 -3.39 14.17 -3.60
C SER A 177 -3.01 15.65 -3.53
N THR A 178 -3.98 16.54 -3.25
CA THR A 178 -3.73 17.97 -3.09
C THR A 178 -3.25 18.34 -1.68
N ILE A 179 -3.27 17.41 -0.73
CA ILE A 179 -2.80 17.65 0.64
C ILE A 179 -1.31 18.04 0.61
N ASN A 180 -1.04 19.29 0.96
CA ASN A 180 0.32 19.81 1.01
C ASN A 180 1.01 19.44 2.33
N LEU A 181 1.80 18.38 2.31
CA LEU A 181 2.62 18.00 3.48
C LEU A 181 3.98 18.69 3.54
N LYS A 182 4.31 19.61 2.62
CA LYS A 182 5.66 20.21 2.57
C LYS A 182 6.04 20.90 3.87
N VAL A 183 5.11 21.62 4.48
CA VAL A 183 5.34 22.34 5.73
C VAL A 183 5.61 21.36 6.89
N LEU A 184 4.86 20.25 6.97
CA LEU A 184 5.12 19.19 7.95
C LEU A 184 6.48 18.52 7.73
N THR A 185 6.83 18.22 6.49
CA THR A 185 8.15 17.64 6.16
C THR A 185 9.31 18.59 6.47
N GLN A 186 9.09 19.91 6.46
CA GLN A 186 10.10 20.87 6.91
C GLN A 186 10.35 20.75 8.41
N TYR A 187 9.31 20.60 9.24
CA TYR A 187 9.52 20.35 10.68
C TYR A 187 10.18 19.01 10.97
N PHE A 188 9.97 17.98 10.13
CA PHE A 188 10.71 16.72 10.26
C PHE A 188 12.21 16.88 10.04
N GLN A 189 12.66 17.94 9.35
CA GLN A 189 14.09 18.22 9.21
C GLN A 189 14.75 18.63 10.53
N ASN A 190 13.96 19.10 11.51
CA ASN A 190 14.46 19.48 12.83
C ASN A 190 14.58 18.28 13.78
N LEU A 191 14.18 17.08 13.35
CA LEU A 191 14.28 15.86 14.16
C LEU A 191 15.65 15.22 13.98
N ASP A 192 16.04 14.39 14.96
CA ASP A 192 17.24 13.58 14.86
C ASP A 192 17.15 12.63 13.65
N LYS A 193 18.30 12.24 13.11
CA LYS A 193 18.40 11.47 11.87
C LYS A 193 17.58 10.19 11.92
N GLN A 194 17.63 9.47 13.04
CA GLN A 194 16.94 8.18 13.17
C GLN A 194 15.41 8.38 13.11
N THR A 195 14.89 9.35 13.86
CA THR A 195 13.45 9.66 13.86
C THR A 195 12.98 10.11 12.49
N LYS A 196 13.77 10.96 11.81
CA LYS A 196 13.48 11.43 10.46
C LYS A 196 13.39 10.29 9.45
N ASP A 197 14.35 9.35 9.48
CA ASP A 197 14.37 8.22 8.56
C ASP A 197 13.14 7.31 8.75
N VAL A 198 12.75 7.05 10.01
CA VAL A 198 11.55 6.27 10.34
C VAL A 198 10.28 6.95 9.83
N LEU A 199 10.11 8.25 10.09
CA LEU A 199 8.91 8.99 9.67
C LEU A 199 8.79 9.09 8.15
N ASN A 200 9.90 9.35 7.45
CA ASN A 200 9.89 9.39 5.99
C ASN A 200 9.55 8.02 5.38
N HIS A 201 10.10 6.94 5.95
CA HIS A 201 9.78 5.59 5.51
C HIS A 201 8.29 5.27 5.71
N GLN A 202 7.73 5.56 6.89
CA GLN A 202 6.30 5.36 7.17
C GLN A 202 5.42 6.19 6.25
N MET A 203 5.75 7.47 6.05
CA MET A 203 5.00 8.36 5.16
C MET A 203 4.98 7.83 3.73
N ASN A 204 6.13 7.40 3.19
CA ASN A 204 6.22 6.84 1.84
C ASN A 204 5.45 5.53 1.70
N LEU A 205 5.49 4.65 2.72
CA LEU A 205 4.69 3.42 2.74
C LEU A 205 3.19 3.75 2.72
N THR A 206 2.73 4.63 3.60
CA THR A 206 1.31 5.05 3.66
C THR A 206 0.85 5.67 2.35
N PHE A 207 1.64 6.54 1.72
CA PHE A 207 1.29 7.09 0.41
C PHE A 207 1.19 6.03 -0.68
N SER A 208 2.13 5.09 -0.70
CA SER A 208 2.12 4.00 -1.68
C SER A 208 0.92 3.08 -1.47
N GLU A 209 0.58 2.76 -0.22
CA GLU A 209 -0.61 1.97 0.12
C GLU A 209 -1.90 2.67 -0.29
N ILE A 210 -2.02 3.98 -0.04
CA ILE A 210 -3.16 4.78 -0.48
C ILE A 210 -3.26 4.76 -2.01
N ALA A 211 -2.18 5.09 -2.71
CA ALA A 211 -2.17 5.11 -4.17
C ALA A 211 -2.59 3.76 -4.78
N ASN A 212 -2.05 2.65 -4.26
CA ASN A 212 -2.40 1.31 -4.72
C ASN A 212 -3.89 0.98 -4.50
N LYS A 213 -4.46 1.38 -3.36
CA LYS A 213 -5.89 1.17 -3.06
C LYS A 213 -6.80 1.93 -4.01
N PHE A 214 -6.43 3.14 -4.42
CA PHE A 214 -7.20 3.93 -5.38
C PHE A 214 -6.98 3.52 -6.84
N GLU A 215 -5.80 3.03 -7.21
CA GLU A 215 -5.54 2.52 -8.56
C GLU A 215 -6.29 1.21 -8.85
N GLN A 216 -6.47 0.37 -7.82
CA GLN A 216 -7.13 -0.94 -7.93
C GLN A 216 -8.24 -1.14 -6.87
N PRO A 217 -9.31 -0.33 -6.90
CA PRO A 217 -10.29 -0.29 -5.82
C PRO A 217 -11.11 -1.57 -5.67
N THR A 218 -11.23 -2.35 -6.75
CA THR A 218 -11.95 -3.63 -6.77
C THR A 218 -11.09 -4.82 -6.35
N VAL A 219 -9.76 -4.64 -6.23
CA VAL A 219 -8.83 -5.65 -5.71
C VAL A 219 -8.70 -5.53 -4.19
N TYR A 220 -8.72 -4.31 -3.66
CA TYR A 220 -8.61 -4.01 -2.23
C TYR A 220 -9.97 -3.79 -1.57
N LEU A 221 -10.92 -4.68 -1.86
CA LEU A 221 -12.22 -4.69 -1.18
C LEU A 221 -12.04 -5.07 0.31
N PRO A 222 -12.91 -4.59 1.21
CA PRO A 222 -12.94 -5.09 2.58
C PRO A 222 -13.06 -6.62 2.62
N GLU A 223 -12.45 -7.29 3.61
CA GLU A 223 -12.30 -8.76 3.67
C GLU A 223 -13.62 -9.55 3.55
N ASN A 224 -14.77 -8.90 3.80
CA ASN A 224 -16.11 -9.51 3.74
C ASN A 224 -16.93 -9.10 2.51
N THR A 225 -16.41 -8.24 1.65
CA THR A 225 -17.13 -7.73 0.48
C THR A 225 -17.05 -8.74 -0.66
N LYS A 226 -18.20 -9.31 -1.00
CA LYS A 226 -18.35 -10.18 -2.17
C LYS A 226 -18.26 -9.36 -3.45
N SER A 227 -17.73 -9.95 -4.52
CA SER A 227 -17.79 -9.29 -5.84
C SER A 227 -19.24 -9.06 -6.24
N LEU A 228 -19.55 -7.94 -6.91
CA LEU A 228 -20.89 -7.66 -7.43
C LEU A 228 -21.43 -8.82 -8.26
N ARG A 229 -20.59 -9.44 -9.10
CA ARG A 229 -20.96 -10.62 -9.87
C ARG A 229 -21.50 -11.75 -8.99
N SER A 230 -20.86 -12.01 -7.85
CA SER A 230 -21.31 -13.05 -6.92
C SER A 230 -22.62 -12.70 -6.21
N GLU A 231 -22.90 -11.42 -5.96
CA GLU A 231 -24.20 -11.00 -5.46
C GLU A 231 -25.31 -11.18 -6.50
N LEU A 232 -25.02 -10.84 -7.76
CA LEU A 232 -25.97 -10.97 -8.87
C LEU A 232 -26.27 -12.44 -9.25
N ILE A 233 -25.37 -13.39 -8.95
CA ILE A 233 -25.63 -14.83 -9.17
C ILE A 233 -26.90 -15.27 -8.45
N SER A 234 -27.16 -14.78 -7.23
CA SER A 234 -28.36 -15.18 -6.48
C SER A 234 -29.64 -14.71 -7.17
N ALA A 235 -29.63 -13.49 -7.74
CA ALA A 235 -30.75 -12.96 -8.51
C ALA A 235 -30.97 -13.73 -9.83
N LEU A 236 -29.87 -14.09 -10.51
CA LEU A 236 -29.91 -14.95 -11.70
C LEU A 236 -30.45 -16.34 -11.40
N ASP A 237 -30.01 -16.95 -10.31
CA ASP A 237 -30.47 -18.26 -9.87
C ASP A 237 -31.96 -18.24 -9.55
N ASN A 238 -32.43 -17.20 -8.85
CA ASN A 238 -33.85 -17.00 -8.57
C ASN A 238 -34.68 -16.87 -9.86
N LEU A 239 -34.22 -16.05 -10.81
CA LEU A 239 -34.86 -15.92 -12.12
C LEU A 239 -34.85 -17.26 -12.87
N SER A 240 -33.79 -18.04 -12.72
CA SER A 240 -33.67 -19.36 -13.34
C SER A 240 -34.53 -20.41 -12.66
N LYS A 241 -35.00 -20.25 -11.41
CA LYS A 241 -35.86 -21.24 -10.73
C LYS A 241 -37.23 -21.37 -11.37
N TYR A 242 -37.67 -20.35 -12.10
CA TYR A 242 -38.90 -20.36 -12.88
C TYR A 242 -38.80 -21.23 -14.14
N ARG A 243 -38.00 -22.31 -14.17
CA ARG A 243 -37.71 -23.13 -15.37
C ARG A 243 -38.95 -23.74 -16.02
N LEU A 244 -39.98 -24.03 -15.24
CA LEU A 244 -41.19 -24.68 -15.73
C LEU A 244 -42.25 -23.64 -16.11
N GLY A 245 -42.67 -23.64 -17.38
CA GLY A 245 -43.74 -22.77 -17.87
C GLY A 245 -43.26 -21.45 -18.48
N ASP A 246 -44.19 -20.53 -18.68
CA ASP A 246 -43.91 -19.18 -19.16
C ASP A 246 -43.20 -18.35 -18.07
N LEU A 247 -42.39 -17.37 -18.48
CA LEU A 247 -41.79 -16.39 -17.57
C LEU A 247 -42.62 -15.12 -17.61
N PHE A 248 -43.21 -14.75 -16.47
CA PHE A 248 -44.13 -13.61 -16.36
C PHE A 248 -43.39 -12.31 -16.08
N TRP A 249 -43.99 -11.19 -16.50
CA TRP A 249 -43.39 -9.87 -16.31
C TRP A 249 -43.16 -9.53 -14.83
N GLU A 250 -44.06 -9.96 -13.94
CA GLU A 250 -43.97 -9.74 -12.50
C GLU A 250 -42.70 -10.35 -11.89
N GLU A 251 -42.28 -11.52 -12.38
CA GLU A 251 -41.05 -12.20 -11.96
C GLU A 251 -39.82 -11.43 -12.41
N VAL A 252 -39.85 -10.85 -13.62
CA VAL A 252 -38.78 -10.02 -14.16
C VAL A 252 -38.70 -8.67 -13.44
N VAL A 253 -39.82 -8.10 -13.01
CA VAL A 253 -39.85 -6.91 -12.14
C VAL A 253 -39.24 -7.21 -10.77
N LYS A 254 -39.49 -8.40 -10.21
CA LYS A 254 -38.85 -8.82 -8.96
C LYS A 254 -37.34 -8.96 -9.13
N PHE A 255 -36.89 -9.61 -10.21
CA PHE A 255 -35.48 -9.68 -10.57
C PHE A 255 -34.86 -8.29 -10.71
N LYS A 256 -35.55 -7.33 -11.35
CA LYS A 256 -35.08 -5.95 -11.46
C LYS A 256 -34.74 -5.34 -10.09
N LYS A 257 -35.63 -5.53 -9.12
CA LYS A 257 -35.44 -5.03 -7.75
C LYS A 257 -34.31 -5.75 -7.03
N GLU A 258 -34.18 -7.07 -7.18
CA GLU A 258 -33.07 -7.85 -6.59
C GLU A 258 -31.72 -7.35 -7.09
N VAL A 259 -31.60 -7.06 -8.39
CA VAL A 259 -30.39 -6.47 -8.99
C VAL A 259 -30.13 -5.07 -8.44
N SER A 260 -31.14 -4.18 -8.40
CA SER A 260 -31.01 -2.84 -7.82
C SER A 260 -30.49 -2.90 -6.38
N THR A 261 -31.06 -3.75 -5.53
CA THR A 261 -30.63 -3.91 -4.13
C THR A 261 -29.20 -4.43 -4.03
N ALA A 262 -28.79 -5.36 -4.89
CA ALA A 262 -27.41 -5.88 -4.91
C ALA A 262 -26.40 -4.79 -5.31
N ILE A 263 -26.76 -3.93 -6.27
CA ILE A 263 -25.93 -2.78 -6.67
C ILE A 263 -25.74 -1.83 -5.48
N ASP A 264 -26.82 -1.45 -4.80
CA ASP A 264 -26.76 -0.54 -3.65
C ASP A 264 -25.92 -1.12 -2.51
N ASN A 265 -26.16 -2.39 -2.16
CA ASN A 265 -25.42 -3.06 -1.10
C ASN A 265 -23.92 -3.15 -1.42
N PHE A 266 -23.58 -3.49 -2.67
CA PHE A 266 -22.21 -3.57 -3.11
C PHE A 266 -21.50 -2.22 -3.00
N ILE A 267 -22.10 -1.13 -3.50
CA ILE A 267 -21.51 0.21 -3.42
C ILE A 267 -21.39 0.67 -1.95
N ASN A 268 -22.41 0.42 -1.12
CA ASN A 268 -22.39 0.73 0.32
C ASN A 268 -21.36 -0.08 1.11
N SER A 269 -20.89 -1.21 0.59
CA SER A 269 -19.85 -2.01 1.24
C SER A 269 -18.43 -1.56 0.91
N ILE A 270 -18.25 -0.67 -0.08
CA ILE A 270 -16.95 -0.18 -0.55
C ILE A 270 -16.64 1.21 0.02
N CYS A 271 -17.68 2.05 0.18
CA CYS A 271 -17.58 3.44 0.61
C CYS A 271 -18.14 3.62 2.02
#